data_AF-D8RDY7-F1
#
_entry.id   AF-D8RDY7-F1
#
_cell.length_a   1.000
_cell.length_b   1.000
_cell.length_c   1.000
_cell.angle_alpha   90.00
_cell.angle_beta   90.00
_cell.angle_gamma   90.00
#
_symmetry.space_group_name_H-M   'P 1'
#
loop_
_entity.id
_entity.type
_entity.pdbx_description
1 polymer ?
#
loop_
_entity_poly.entity_id
_entity_poly.type
_entity_poly.pdbx_seq_one_letter_code
_entity_poly.pdbx_strand_id
1 'polypeptide(L)'
;MAEAHSSWEFLKLLPESLKRDVGFVIASPPLLLDSDELPIASISGLIGDCAAGWIEELDPGHARDWFLSRKSSSNTRLGTLKVDGDHFAKCVEFVLRFAPLEGIDSIFYSQQVLEPVTVDKDEEMVSTRLEGVDGEQTESGGDKYERRRARKLLRRLHRKRISVNTVGEFDFLFRLKHPQPSTVVEHWEVSVKFLLYVGPWEAFGLQTPEAAKWKQFRKNRLKNQLTLPTKAAALGTLESLFGSGDIRVSSRALLHGYLFYEPALWKFLCTTSSDFRGSAYGDSTVNSRHWKGWWMDVEGFQTFASAPERATSKWYIVPKMEWLSPVVIHEDEERFLYGALSSDGLVDMAAKVAEEASRMDRDRMRRFMVAEICRQSDECHWIWSETSRGFIVEDSWPDTKAYSPHGFVMSWGL
;
A
#
# COMPACT_ATOMS: atom_id res chain seq x y z
N MET A 1 -13.25 -0.53 -30.11
CA MET A 1 -12.20 0.30 -29.46
C MET A 1 -12.73 1.08 -28.25
N ALA A 2 -13.73 0.57 -27.52
CA ALA A 2 -14.41 1.30 -26.45
C ALA A 2 -14.76 0.44 -25.21
N GLU A 3 -14.10 -0.71 -25.00
CA GLU A 3 -14.46 -1.64 -23.91
C GLU A 3 -13.44 -1.74 -22.77
N ALA A 4 -12.21 -1.23 -22.93
CA ALA A 4 -11.20 -1.28 -21.86
C ALA A 4 -11.08 0.01 -21.04
N HIS A 5 -11.52 1.14 -21.60
CA HIS A 5 -11.65 2.42 -20.88
C HIS A 5 -13.02 2.59 -20.20
N SER A 6 -13.98 1.69 -20.45
CA SER A 6 -15.39 1.85 -20.06
C SER A 6 -15.82 1.08 -18.82
N SER A 7 -15.03 0.15 -18.27
CA SER A 7 -15.53 -0.65 -17.14
C SER A 7 -15.56 0.12 -15.81
N TRP A 8 -14.92 1.28 -15.67
CA TRP A 8 -14.75 1.92 -14.35
C TRP A 8 -14.95 3.45 -14.34
N GLU A 9 -15.35 4.06 -15.46
CA GLU A 9 -15.82 5.45 -15.48
C GLU A 9 -17.04 5.65 -14.56
N PHE A 10 -17.81 4.57 -14.31
CA PHE A 10 -18.91 4.61 -13.35
C PHE A 10 -18.46 4.98 -11.93
N LEU A 11 -17.19 4.74 -11.55
CA LEU A 11 -16.69 5.19 -10.25
C LEU A 11 -16.82 6.72 -10.11
N LYS A 12 -16.73 7.47 -11.20
CA LYS A 12 -16.91 8.93 -11.21
C LYS A 12 -18.36 9.35 -11.06
N LEU A 13 -19.30 8.43 -11.25
CA LEU A 13 -20.74 8.63 -11.06
C LEU A 13 -21.18 8.34 -9.62
N LEU A 14 -20.32 7.71 -8.81
CA LEU A 14 -20.64 7.42 -7.43
C LEU A 14 -20.40 8.67 -6.57
N PRO A 15 -21.43 9.20 -5.86
CA PRO A 15 -21.31 10.44 -5.10
C PRO A 15 -20.41 10.28 -3.86
N GLU A 16 -20.46 9.12 -3.22
CA GLU A 16 -19.76 8.86 -1.96
C GLU A 16 -18.33 8.36 -2.20
N SER A 17 -17.34 9.07 -1.64
CA SER A 17 -15.92 8.71 -1.79
C SER A 17 -15.61 7.29 -1.31
N LEU A 18 -16.30 6.81 -0.26
CA LEU A 18 -16.08 5.46 0.25
C LEU A 18 -16.54 4.37 -0.72
N LYS A 19 -17.64 4.59 -1.44
CA LYS A 19 -18.06 3.68 -2.53
C LYS A 19 -17.02 3.67 -3.63
N ARG A 20 -16.49 4.84 -3.99
CA ARG A 20 -15.42 4.96 -4.99
C ARG A 20 -14.14 4.25 -4.55
N ASP A 21 -13.76 4.32 -3.28
CA ASP A 21 -12.60 3.63 -2.74
C ASP A 21 -12.78 2.10 -2.70
N VAL A 22 -13.96 1.62 -2.30
CA VAL A 22 -14.30 0.18 -2.38
C VAL A 22 -14.29 -0.27 -3.84
N GLY A 23 -14.92 0.51 -4.71
CA GLY A 23 -14.93 0.28 -6.15
C GLY A 23 -13.52 0.29 -6.73
N PHE A 24 -12.62 1.17 -6.29
CA PHE A 24 -11.21 1.19 -6.68
C PHE A 24 -10.54 -0.16 -6.43
N VAL A 25 -10.75 -0.79 -5.26
CA VAL A 25 -10.07 -2.06 -4.95
C VAL A 25 -10.52 -3.18 -5.90
N ILE A 26 -11.79 -3.15 -6.30
CA ILE A 26 -12.38 -4.13 -7.21
C ILE A 26 -11.92 -3.87 -8.65
N ALA A 27 -12.01 -2.60 -9.04
CA ALA A 27 -11.88 -2.10 -10.40
C ALA A 27 -10.45 -1.96 -10.88
N SER A 28 -9.57 -1.54 -9.96
CA SER A 28 -8.23 -1.14 -10.35
C SER A 28 -7.47 -2.36 -10.88
N PRO A 29 -6.83 -2.25 -12.05
CA PRO A 29 -5.97 -3.30 -12.56
C PRO A 29 -4.73 -3.40 -11.66
N PRO A 30 -4.17 -4.61 -11.52
CA PRO A 30 -2.92 -4.77 -10.79
C PRO A 30 -1.82 -3.99 -11.51
N LEU A 31 -0.88 -3.45 -10.74
CA LEU A 31 0.23 -2.66 -11.26
C LEU A 31 1.20 -3.50 -12.10
N LEU A 32 1.34 -4.78 -11.74
CA LEU A 32 2.24 -5.74 -12.38
C LEU A 32 1.44 -6.85 -13.06
N LEU A 33 2.05 -7.48 -14.06
CA LEU A 33 1.54 -8.70 -14.68
C LEU A 33 1.76 -9.90 -13.76
N ASP A 34 0.88 -10.88 -13.90
CA ASP A 34 0.98 -12.16 -13.22
C ASP A 34 2.19 -12.96 -13.70
N SER A 35 2.87 -13.65 -12.78
CA SER A 35 4.04 -14.48 -13.08
C SER A 35 4.26 -15.53 -11.99
N ASP A 36 4.96 -16.62 -12.32
CA ASP A 36 5.29 -17.67 -11.34
C ASP A 36 6.11 -17.15 -10.14
N GLU A 37 6.97 -16.15 -10.37
CA GLU A 37 7.78 -15.55 -9.30
C GLU A 37 7.00 -14.60 -8.40
N LEU A 38 5.93 -14.02 -8.93
CA LEU A 38 5.09 -13.03 -8.27
C LEU A 38 3.64 -13.25 -8.69
N PRO A 39 2.96 -14.26 -8.10
CA PRO A 39 1.57 -14.53 -8.40
C PRO A 39 0.72 -13.34 -7.95
N ILE A 40 -0.07 -12.80 -8.87
CA ILE A 40 -0.89 -11.61 -8.65
C ILE A 40 -2.33 -12.03 -8.34
N ALA A 41 -2.88 -11.49 -7.25
CA ALA A 41 -4.29 -11.62 -6.92
C ALA A 41 -5.12 -10.62 -7.71
N SER A 42 -6.39 -10.96 -7.96
CA SER A 42 -7.37 -10.06 -8.54
C SER A 42 -8.70 -10.18 -7.79
N ILE A 43 -9.20 -9.07 -7.24
CA ILE A 43 -10.50 -9.02 -6.57
C ILE A 43 -11.64 -9.14 -7.57
N SER A 44 -11.53 -8.51 -8.74
CA SER A 44 -12.55 -8.63 -9.79
C SER A 44 -12.76 -10.09 -10.21
N GLY A 45 -11.71 -10.90 -10.20
CA GLY A 45 -11.81 -12.34 -10.46
C GLY A 45 -12.57 -13.13 -9.38
N LEU A 46 -12.70 -12.59 -8.16
CA LEU A 46 -13.47 -13.23 -7.09
C LEU A 46 -14.96 -12.81 -7.10
N ILE A 47 -15.25 -11.54 -7.40
CA ILE A 47 -16.64 -11.01 -7.39
C ILE A 47 -17.36 -11.30 -8.71
N GLY A 48 -16.60 -11.45 -9.81
CA GLY A 48 -17.18 -11.63 -11.14
C GLY A 48 -17.96 -10.41 -11.61
N ASP A 49 -18.94 -10.63 -12.49
CA ASP A 49 -19.65 -9.57 -13.22
C ASP A 49 -20.64 -8.77 -12.37
N CYS A 50 -20.99 -9.25 -11.16
CA CYS A 50 -21.96 -8.59 -10.27
C CYS A 50 -21.38 -7.38 -9.51
N ALA A 51 -20.08 -7.10 -9.67
CA ALA A 51 -19.39 -6.14 -8.83
C ALA A 51 -19.92 -4.70 -8.96
N ALA A 52 -20.27 -4.26 -10.17
CA ALA A 52 -20.79 -2.92 -10.41
C ALA A 52 -22.13 -2.70 -9.70
N GLY A 53 -23.11 -3.59 -9.91
CA GLY A 53 -24.40 -3.53 -9.24
C GLY A 53 -24.28 -3.57 -7.71
N TRP A 54 -23.38 -4.41 -7.18
CA TRP A 54 -23.13 -4.44 -5.73
C TRP A 54 -22.58 -3.11 -5.18
N ILE A 55 -21.64 -2.46 -5.88
CA ILE A 55 -21.10 -1.15 -5.46
C ILE A 55 -22.19 -0.07 -5.49
N GLU A 56 -23.05 -0.09 -6.51
CA GLU A 56 -24.18 0.84 -6.64
C GLU A 56 -25.17 0.67 -5.48
N GLU A 57 -25.54 -0.57 -5.17
CA GLU A 57 -26.47 -0.93 -4.08
C GLU A 57 -25.86 -0.82 -2.68
N LEU A 58 -24.54 -0.68 -2.56
CA LEU A 58 -23.86 -0.60 -1.28
C LEU A 58 -24.45 0.52 -0.42
N ASP A 59 -24.89 0.24 0.80
CA ASP A 59 -25.35 1.31 1.70
C ASP A 59 -24.14 2.12 2.22
N PRO A 60 -24.05 3.43 1.92
CA PRO A 60 -22.97 4.27 2.47
C PRO A 60 -22.95 4.32 3.99
N GLY A 61 -24.12 4.23 4.64
CA GLY A 61 -24.25 4.25 6.10
C GLY A 61 -23.57 3.04 6.72
N HIS A 62 -23.95 1.83 6.29
CA HIS A 62 -23.30 0.59 6.70
C HIS A 62 -21.78 0.61 6.47
N ALA A 63 -21.33 1.03 5.28
CA ALA A 63 -19.88 1.11 5.00
C ALA A 63 -19.20 2.09 5.97
N ARG A 64 -19.75 3.29 6.15
CA ARG A 64 -19.19 4.31 7.05
C ARG A 64 -19.11 3.81 8.49
N ASP A 65 -20.17 3.19 9.00
CA ASP A 65 -20.22 2.63 10.35
C ASP A 65 -19.15 1.54 10.55
N TRP A 66 -18.97 0.68 9.55
CA TRP A 66 -17.90 -0.33 9.58
C TRP A 66 -16.51 0.32 9.66
N PHE A 67 -16.21 1.29 8.80
CA PHE A 67 -14.91 1.98 8.80
C PHE A 67 -14.67 2.79 10.09
N LEU A 68 -15.72 3.40 10.66
CA LEU A 68 -15.64 4.13 11.93
C LEU A 68 -15.40 3.19 13.12
N SER A 69 -16.05 2.02 13.15
CA SER A 69 -15.84 1.02 14.21
C SER A 69 -14.38 0.54 14.30
N ARG A 70 -13.68 0.54 13.16
CA ARG A 70 -12.26 0.14 13.05
C ARG A 70 -11.26 1.23 13.45
N LYS A 71 -11.69 2.49 13.62
CA LYS A 71 -10.80 3.58 14.07
C LYS A 71 -10.36 3.41 15.53
N SER A 72 -11.08 2.65 16.35
CA SER A 72 -10.79 2.51 17.79
C SER A 72 -9.75 1.43 18.13
N SER A 73 -9.42 0.53 17.20
CA SER A 73 -8.58 -0.66 17.48
C SER A 73 -7.10 -0.50 17.11
N SER A 74 -6.67 0.65 16.57
CA SER A 74 -5.27 0.87 16.16
C SER A 74 -4.36 1.24 17.35
N ASN A 75 -4.21 0.31 18.29
CA ASN A 75 -3.03 0.24 19.18
C ASN A 75 -1.95 -0.71 18.60
N THR A 76 -2.18 -1.24 17.39
CA THR A 76 -1.17 -1.96 16.62
C THR A 76 -0.09 -0.98 16.14
N ARG A 77 1.18 -1.39 16.25
CA ARG A 77 2.43 -0.61 16.04
C ARG A 77 2.62 0.08 14.68
N LEU A 78 1.59 0.20 13.85
CA LEU A 78 1.58 0.94 12.59
C LEU A 78 1.30 2.45 12.75
N GLY A 79 1.32 2.95 13.99
CA GLY A 79 1.02 4.34 14.39
C GLY A 79 1.94 5.46 13.88
N THR A 80 2.76 5.21 12.85
CA THR A 80 3.49 6.28 12.16
C THR A 80 3.49 6.02 10.65
N LEU A 81 2.80 6.91 9.91
CA LEU A 81 2.96 7.17 8.48
C LEU A 81 2.40 6.18 7.43
N LYS A 82 1.65 5.12 7.75
CA LYS A 82 0.95 4.30 6.73
C LYS A 82 -0.55 4.63 6.63
N VAL A 83 -0.87 5.89 6.45
CA VAL A 83 -2.26 6.36 6.36
C VAL A 83 -3.02 5.72 5.18
N ASP A 84 -2.39 5.60 4.01
CA ASP A 84 -3.08 5.10 2.80
C ASP A 84 -3.09 3.57 2.73
N GLY A 85 -2.01 2.94 3.23
CA GLY A 85 -1.91 1.48 3.23
C GLY A 85 -2.94 0.82 4.12
N ASP A 86 -3.25 1.45 5.28
CA ASP A 86 -4.28 0.97 6.20
C ASP A 86 -5.69 1.14 5.62
N HIS A 87 -5.97 2.29 4.97
CA HIS A 87 -7.27 2.50 4.31
C HIS A 87 -7.50 1.54 3.14
N PHE A 88 -6.50 1.31 2.29
CA PHE A 88 -6.59 0.35 1.20
C PHE A 88 -6.83 -1.07 1.72
N ALA A 89 -6.08 -1.51 2.74
CA ALA A 89 -6.29 -2.81 3.36
C ALA A 89 -7.69 -2.93 3.98
N LYS A 90 -8.22 -1.88 4.61
CA LYS A 90 -9.61 -1.86 5.10
C LYS A 90 -10.63 -2.00 3.99
N CYS A 91 -10.41 -1.35 2.84
CA CYS A 91 -11.28 -1.53 1.68
C CYS A 91 -11.22 -2.98 1.15
N VAL A 92 -10.03 -3.60 1.08
CA VAL A 92 -9.88 -5.03 0.74
C VAL A 92 -10.64 -5.91 1.74
N GLU A 93 -10.45 -5.68 3.04
CA GLU A 93 -11.16 -6.43 4.09
C GLU A 93 -12.68 -6.28 3.96
N PHE A 94 -13.17 -5.07 3.73
CA PHE A 94 -14.58 -4.77 3.54
C PHE A 94 -15.15 -5.58 2.37
N VAL A 95 -14.46 -5.55 1.23
CA VAL A 95 -14.84 -6.32 0.04
C VAL A 95 -14.87 -7.82 0.35
N LEU A 96 -13.81 -8.37 0.95
CA LEU A 96 -13.74 -9.80 1.27
C LEU A 96 -14.83 -10.26 2.27
N ARG A 97 -15.38 -9.35 3.08
CA ARG A 97 -16.45 -9.67 4.05
C ARG A 97 -17.85 -9.52 3.51
N PHE A 98 -18.09 -8.49 2.71
CA PHE A 98 -19.44 -8.03 2.39
C PHE A 98 -19.81 -8.09 0.91
N ALA A 99 -18.82 -8.21 0.01
CA ALA A 99 -19.14 -8.47 -1.38
C ALA A 99 -19.83 -9.84 -1.50
N PRO A 100 -20.69 -10.04 -2.51
CA PRO A 100 -21.38 -11.29 -2.78
C PRO A 100 -20.42 -12.35 -3.33
N LEU A 101 -19.27 -12.49 -2.68
CA LEU A 101 -18.30 -13.53 -2.91
C LEU A 101 -18.94 -14.84 -2.52
N GLU A 102 -19.03 -15.76 -3.47
CA GLU A 102 -19.44 -17.12 -3.16
C GLU A 102 -18.40 -17.74 -2.23
N GLY A 103 -18.73 -17.73 -0.93
CA GLY A 103 -18.10 -18.57 0.05
C GLY A 103 -16.70 -18.16 0.46
N ILE A 104 -16.55 -17.09 1.25
CA ILE A 104 -15.44 -17.02 2.20
C ILE A 104 -15.91 -17.63 3.52
N ASP A 105 -15.18 -18.60 4.04
CA ASP A 105 -15.54 -19.30 5.29
C ASP A 105 -15.07 -18.53 6.53
N SER A 106 -13.80 -18.14 6.49
CA SER A 106 -13.13 -17.43 7.56
C SER A 106 -12.13 -16.48 6.96
N ILE A 107 -12.04 -15.27 7.52
CA ILE A 107 -11.07 -14.25 7.14
C ILE A 107 -10.35 -13.73 8.38
N PHE A 108 -9.03 -13.79 8.32
CA PHE A 108 -8.11 -13.26 9.31
C PHE A 108 -7.24 -12.20 8.64
N TYR A 109 -6.94 -11.12 9.35
CA TYR A 109 -6.15 -10.00 8.85
C TYR A 109 -5.05 -9.64 9.85
N SER A 110 -3.90 -9.15 9.38
CA SER A 110 -2.79 -8.68 10.22
C SER A 110 -2.32 -9.73 11.25
N GLN A 111 -2.12 -10.97 10.79
CA GLN A 111 -1.75 -12.09 11.66
C GLN A 111 -0.23 -12.19 11.81
N GLN A 112 0.29 -11.88 13.00
CA GLN A 112 1.72 -11.95 13.27
C GLN A 112 2.20 -13.40 13.33
N VAL A 113 3.31 -13.67 12.65
CA VAL A 113 4.03 -14.94 12.74
C VAL A 113 5.13 -14.80 13.79
N LEU A 114 4.97 -15.56 14.86
CA LEU A 114 5.78 -15.46 16.06
C LEU A 114 6.66 -16.71 16.19
N GLU A 115 7.97 -16.51 16.28
CA GLU A 115 8.95 -17.57 16.54
C GLU A 115 9.46 -17.47 17.98
N PRO A 116 9.29 -18.52 18.79
CA PRO A 116 9.84 -18.54 20.14
C PRO A 116 11.37 -18.60 20.06
N VAL A 117 12.05 -17.65 20.70
CA VAL A 117 13.50 -17.66 20.84
C VAL A 117 13.85 -18.34 22.15
N THR A 118 14.53 -19.47 22.06
CA THR A 118 15.26 -20.05 23.19
C THR A 118 16.48 -19.18 23.45
N VAL A 119 16.35 -18.25 24.38
CA VAL A 119 17.48 -17.43 24.83
C VAL A 119 18.32 -18.28 25.79
N ASP A 120 19.30 -19.00 25.25
CA ASP A 120 20.33 -19.71 26.03
C ASP A 120 21.36 -18.74 26.63
N LYS A 121 20.91 -17.73 27.39
CA LYS A 121 21.83 -16.72 27.96
C LYS A 121 22.25 -16.93 29.40
N ASP A 122 21.93 -18.05 30.04
CA ASP A 122 22.19 -18.21 31.48
C ASP A 122 23.03 -19.44 31.90
N GLU A 123 23.65 -20.20 30.99
CA GLU A 123 24.55 -21.29 31.43
C GLU A 123 26.04 -20.88 31.56
N GLU A 124 26.52 -19.88 30.81
CA GLU A 124 27.96 -19.55 30.83
C GLU A 124 28.39 -18.55 31.92
N MET A 125 27.45 -17.76 32.48
CA MET A 125 27.79 -16.71 33.47
C MET A 125 27.59 -17.11 34.94
N VAL A 126 27.02 -18.29 35.22
CA VAL A 126 26.82 -18.80 36.59
C VAL A 126 27.94 -19.77 37.00
N SER A 127 28.57 -20.47 36.06
CA SER A 127 29.67 -21.41 36.37
C SER A 127 30.96 -20.71 36.79
N THR A 128 31.25 -19.51 36.29
CA THR A 128 32.52 -18.79 36.55
C THR A 128 32.54 -18.00 37.86
N ARG A 129 31.52 -18.10 38.72
CA ARG A 129 31.45 -17.33 39.98
C ARG A 129 31.20 -18.14 41.25
N LEU A 130 31.20 -19.46 41.16
CA LEU A 130 31.05 -20.34 42.33
C LEU A 130 32.34 -21.07 42.75
N GLU A 131 33.44 -20.96 41.98
CA GLU A 131 34.73 -21.60 42.32
C GLU A 131 35.67 -20.71 43.16
N GLY A 132 35.13 -19.83 44.01
CA GLY A 132 35.99 -18.89 44.74
C GLY A 132 35.40 -18.36 46.04
N VAL A 133 34.81 -19.21 46.88
CA VAL A 133 34.54 -18.86 48.29
C VAL A 133 34.66 -20.10 49.18
N ASP A 134 35.88 -20.62 49.33
CA ASP A 134 36.24 -21.38 50.53
C ASP A 134 36.89 -20.39 51.50
N GLY A 135 36.09 -19.88 52.43
CA GLY A 135 36.52 -18.93 53.45
C GLY A 135 35.53 -18.91 54.61
N GLU A 136 36.07 -19.13 55.81
CA GLU A 136 35.40 -19.51 57.04
C GLU A 136 34.23 -18.62 57.52
N GLN A 137 33.35 -19.31 58.24
CA GLN A 137 32.14 -18.85 58.92
C GLN A 137 32.37 -17.64 59.86
N THR A 138 31.51 -16.64 59.73
CA THR A 138 31.00 -15.89 60.89
C THR A 138 29.48 -15.68 60.73
N GLU A 139 28.71 -16.32 61.61
CA GLU A 139 27.26 -16.18 61.70
C GLU A 139 26.88 -14.79 62.22
N SER A 140 26.57 -13.85 61.33
CA SER A 140 25.84 -12.63 61.68
C SER A 140 25.42 -11.88 60.41
N GLY A 141 24.11 -11.83 60.14
CA GLY A 141 23.51 -10.94 59.12
C GLY A 141 23.52 -11.43 57.65
N GLY A 142 24.36 -12.39 57.28
CA GLY A 142 24.52 -12.86 55.88
C GLY A 142 23.33 -13.63 55.29
N ASP A 143 22.62 -14.42 56.10
CA ASP A 143 21.59 -15.36 55.61
C ASP A 143 20.34 -14.65 55.04
N LYS A 144 19.96 -13.48 55.57
CA LYS A 144 18.87 -12.67 55.00
C LYS A 144 19.23 -12.06 53.64
N TYR A 145 20.51 -11.74 53.44
CA TYR A 145 20.99 -11.15 52.19
C TYR A 145 21.10 -12.22 51.09
N GLU A 146 21.68 -13.37 51.42
CA GLU A 146 21.76 -14.55 50.55
C GLU A 146 20.36 -15.03 50.13
N ARG A 147 19.39 -15.17 51.05
CA ARG A 147 18.01 -15.53 50.69
C ARG A 147 17.30 -14.47 49.84
N ARG A 148 17.59 -13.17 50.03
CA ARG A 148 17.06 -12.10 49.16
C ARG A 148 17.70 -12.13 47.78
N ARG A 149 18.99 -12.44 47.68
CA ARG A 149 19.73 -12.57 46.43
C ARG A 149 19.28 -13.79 45.66
N ALA A 150 19.15 -14.94 46.31
CA ALA A 150 18.59 -16.18 45.75
C ALA A 150 17.14 -15.98 45.28
N ARG A 151 16.27 -15.29 46.05
CA ARG A 151 14.91 -14.95 45.60
C ARG A 151 14.89 -13.96 44.42
N LYS A 152 15.84 -13.01 44.34
CA LYS A 152 16.00 -12.13 43.17
C LYS A 152 16.48 -12.90 41.94
N LEU A 153 17.39 -13.87 42.13
CA LEU A 153 17.87 -14.75 41.08
C LEU A 153 16.77 -15.71 40.60
N LEU A 154 16.03 -16.34 41.51
CA LEU A 154 14.85 -17.15 41.19
C LEU A 154 13.76 -16.34 40.49
N ARG A 155 13.51 -15.08 40.87
CA ARG A 155 12.60 -14.18 40.14
C ARG A 155 13.13 -13.74 38.77
N ARG A 156 14.45 -13.74 38.55
CA ARG A 156 15.08 -13.53 37.23
C ARG A 156 14.99 -14.80 36.36
N LEU A 157 15.24 -15.97 36.95
CA LEU A 157 15.15 -17.28 36.28
C LEU A 157 13.70 -17.68 35.97
N HIS A 158 12.72 -17.39 36.84
CA HIS A 158 11.29 -17.53 36.53
C HIS A 158 10.78 -16.46 35.55
N ARG A 159 11.54 -15.38 35.33
CA ARG A 159 11.40 -14.50 34.16
C ARG A 159 12.32 -14.97 33.02
N LYS A 160 12.38 -16.28 32.76
CA LYS A 160 12.52 -16.78 31.39
C LYS A 160 11.31 -16.26 30.60
N ARG A 161 11.32 -14.97 30.27
CA ARG A 161 10.46 -14.42 29.23
C ARG A 161 10.87 -15.20 28.00
N ILE A 162 9.99 -16.08 27.55
CA ILE A 162 10.04 -16.55 26.17
C ILE A 162 10.07 -15.26 25.35
N SER A 163 11.26 -14.94 24.83
CA SER A 163 11.41 -13.83 23.91
C SER A 163 10.80 -14.34 22.62
N VAL A 164 9.82 -13.61 22.10
CA VAL A 164 9.16 -13.99 20.86
C VAL A 164 9.65 -13.03 19.80
N ASN A 165 10.21 -13.57 18.72
CA ASN A 165 10.61 -12.79 17.56
C ASN A 165 9.48 -12.82 16.54
N THR A 166 9.09 -11.64 16.03
CA THR A 166 8.18 -11.57 14.89
C THR A 166 8.97 -11.86 13.61
N VAL A 167 8.65 -12.98 12.95
CA VAL A 167 9.30 -13.44 11.71
C VAL A 167 8.66 -12.81 10.47
N GLY A 168 7.40 -12.43 10.59
CA GLY A 168 6.59 -11.84 9.53
C GLY A 168 5.18 -11.55 10.03
N GLU A 169 4.34 -11.11 9.12
CA GLU A 169 2.94 -10.84 9.35
C GLU A 169 2.21 -11.18 8.06
N PHE A 170 1.10 -11.90 8.15
CA PHE A 170 0.19 -12.12 7.05
C PHE A 170 -0.80 -10.96 6.98
N ASP A 171 -0.86 -10.28 5.84
CA ASP A 171 -1.84 -9.20 5.64
C ASP A 171 -3.26 -9.79 5.66
N PHE A 172 -3.54 -10.80 4.83
CA PHE A 172 -4.83 -11.50 4.78
C PHE A 172 -4.66 -13.02 4.66
N LEU A 173 -5.44 -13.76 5.44
CA LEU A 173 -5.61 -15.20 5.34
C LEU A 173 -7.09 -15.55 5.27
N PHE A 174 -7.51 -16.32 4.26
CA PHE A 174 -8.90 -16.75 4.16
C PHE A 174 -9.05 -18.07 3.43
N ARG A 175 -10.23 -18.70 3.55
CA ARG A 175 -10.59 -19.90 2.76
C ARG A 175 -11.82 -19.63 1.91
N LEU A 176 -11.78 -20.13 0.68
CA LEU A 176 -12.93 -20.19 -0.20
C LEU A 176 -13.74 -21.48 0.10
N LYS A 177 -15.07 -21.43 0.10
CA LYS A 177 -15.97 -22.56 0.43
C LYS A 177 -16.17 -23.52 -0.75
N HIS A 178 -15.80 -23.13 -1.98
CA HIS A 178 -16.03 -23.92 -3.20
C HIS A 178 -15.19 -23.39 -4.38
N PRO A 179 -14.78 -24.20 -5.39
CA PRO A 179 -14.71 -25.66 -5.43
C PRO A 179 -13.35 -26.20 -4.95
N GLN A 180 -12.47 -25.35 -4.41
CA GLN A 180 -11.17 -25.79 -3.90
C GLN A 180 -11.36 -26.70 -2.68
N PRO A 181 -10.46 -27.67 -2.45
CA PRO A 181 -10.52 -28.48 -1.24
C PRO A 181 -10.45 -27.56 -0.02
N SER A 182 -11.23 -27.86 1.02
CA SER A 182 -11.35 -27.08 2.26
C SER A 182 -10.03 -26.86 3.01
N THR A 183 -8.94 -27.42 2.51
CA THR A 183 -7.57 -27.36 3.01
C THR A 183 -6.73 -26.25 2.38
N VAL A 184 -7.19 -25.60 1.30
CA VAL A 184 -6.46 -24.48 0.69
C VAL A 184 -6.81 -23.17 1.39
N VAL A 185 -5.78 -22.50 1.91
CA VAL A 185 -5.83 -21.16 2.47
C VAL A 185 -5.23 -20.19 1.46
N GLU A 186 -5.96 -19.15 1.11
CA GLU A 186 -5.44 -18.02 0.35
C GLU A 186 -4.70 -17.08 1.31
N HIS A 187 -3.47 -16.74 0.97
CA HIS A 187 -2.66 -15.76 1.66
C HIS A 187 -2.39 -14.59 0.72
N TRP A 188 -2.91 -13.41 1.05
CA TRP A 188 -2.74 -12.23 0.21
C TRP A 188 -1.89 -11.17 0.90
N GLU A 189 -0.80 -10.77 0.24
CA GLU A 189 0.03 -9.61 0.58
C GLU A 189 -0.49 -8.38 -0.17
N VAL A 190 -0.93 -7.36 0.57
CA VAL A 190 -1.71 -6.26 0.00
C VAL A 190 -0.92 -4.96 0.03
N SER A 191 -0.87 -4.28 -1.11
CA SER A 191 -0.26 -2.96 -1.17
C SER A 191 -0.86 -2.10 -2.27
N VAL A 192 -1.09 -0.83 -1.93
CA VAL A 192 -1.27 0.24 -2.92
C VAL A 192 0.03 1.02 -3.09
N LYS A 193 0.36 1.44 -4.31
CA LYS A 193 1.57 2.21 -4.64
C LYS A 193 1.27 3.36 -5.60
N PHE A 194 1.81 4.53 -5.28
CA PHE A 194 1.80 5.72 -6.14
C PHE A 194 3.24 6.04 -6.48
N LEU A 195 3.63 5.83 -7.74
CA LEU A 195 5.03 5.74 -8.14
C LEU A 195 5.30 6.70 -9.29
N LEU A 196 6.38 7.46 -9.22
CA LEU A 196 6.83 8.30 -10.32
C LEU A 196 7.80 7.50 -11.18
N TYR A 197 7.49 7.37 -12.46
CA TYR A 197 8.36 6.77 -13.47
C TYR A 197 9.41 7.81 -13.90
N VAL A 198 10.68 7.48 -13.69
CA VAL A 198 11.83 8.27 -14.14
C VAL A 198 12.70 7.34 -14.97
N GLY A 199 12.64 7.47 -16.29
CA GLY A 199 13.39 6.62 -17.21
C GLY A 199 13.40 7.21 -18.63
N PRO A 200 14.39 6.82 -19.46
CA PRO A 200 14.55 7.35 -20.81
C PRO A 200 13.34 7.02 -21.71
N TRP A 201 13.05 7.91 -22.66
CA TRP A 201 11.91 7.80 -23.58
C TRP A 201 12.08 6.68 -24.62
N GLU A 202 13.32 6.29 -24.95
CA GLU A 202 13.62 5.18 -25.87
C GLU A 202 13.16 3.82 -25.30
N ALA A 203 12.78 3.79 -24.02
CA ALA A 203 12.26 2.66 -23.28
C ALA A 203 10.78 2.37 -23.58
N PHE A 204 10.30 2.57 -24.81
CA PHE A 204 9.08 1.90 -25.30
C PHE A 204 9.40 0.85 -26.37
N GLY A 205 10.67 0.40 -26.34
CA GLY A 205 11.07 -0.96 -26.65
C GLY A 205 12.03 -1.64 -25.66
N LEU A 206 11.51 -2.12 -24.53
CA LEU A 206 12.21 -2.14 -23.23
C LEU A 206 13.26 -3.24 -22.98
N GLN A 207 14.55 -2.91 -23.18
CA GLN A 207 15.59 -3.22 -22.19
C GLN A 207 16.00 -1.92 -21.48
N THR A 208 15.87 -1.90 -20.15
CA THR A 208 16.40 -0.82 -19.30
C THR A 208 17.83 -1.16 -18.85
N PRO A 209 18.79 -0.22 -18.91
CA PRO A 209 19.97 -0.27 -18.06
C PRO A 209 19.53 -0.11 -16.59
N GLU A 210 19.59 -1.22 -15.86
CA GLU A 210 19.33 -1.39 -14.43
C GLU A 210 17.98 -0.93 -13.85
N ALA A 211 16.97 -1.74 -14.16
CA ALA A 211 15.93 -2.17 -13.20
C ALA A 211 16.50 -2.81 -11.89
N ALA A 212 17.80 -2.71 -11.61
CA ALA A 212 18.52 -3.49 -10.59
C ALA A 212 18.08 -3.15 -9.16
N LYS A 213 17.67 -1.91 -8.85
CA LYS A 213 17.29 -1.56 -7.46
C LYS A 213 15.82 -1.83 -7.11
N TRP A 214 14.89 -1.67 -8.05
CA TRP A 214 13.49 -2.08 -7.84
C TRP A 214 13.35 -3.60 -7.84
N LYS A 215 14.04 -4.28 -8.77
CA LYS A 215 14.03 -5.75 -8.86
C LYS A 215 14.68 -6.42 -7.65
N GLN A 216 15.68 -5.84 -6.98
CA GLN A 216 16.42 -6.59 -5.95
C GLN A 216 15.85 -6.40 -4.53
N PHE A 217 15.46 -5.19 -4.15
CA PHE A 217 15.02 -4.92 -2.77
C PHE A 217 13.57 -5.33 -2.49
N ARG A 218 12.64 -5.03 -3.42
CA ARG A 218 11.22 -5.40 -3.25
C ARG A 218 10.94 -6.84 -3.63
N LYS A 219 11.64 -7.42 -4.61
CA LYS A 219 11.53 -8.85 -4.90
C LYS A 219 11.89 -9.66 -3.66
N ASN A 220 12.99 -9.34 -2.97
CA ASN A 220 13.35 -10.09 -1.77
C ASN A 220 12.35 -9.91 -0.62
N ARG A 221 11.89 -8.68 -0.34
CA ARG A 221 10.90 -8.48 0.74
C ARG A 221 9.56 -9.14 0.42
N LEU A 222 9.00 -8.90 -0.76
CA LEU A 222 7.71 -9.46 -1.16
C LEU A 222 7.81 -10.97 -1.34
N LYS A 223 8.88 -11.49 -1.95
CA LYS A 223 9.15 -12.93 -2.01
C LYS A 223 9.26 -13.54 -0.61
N ASN A 224 9.95 -12.89 0.32
CA ASN A 224 10.05 -13.37 1.70
C ASN A 224 8.69 -13.41 2.41
N GLN A 225 7.76 -12.50 2.09
CA GLN A 225 6.40 -12.54 2.61
C GLN A 225 5.55 -13.60 1.91
N LEU A 226 5.64 -13.73 0.58
CA LEU A 226 4.93 -14.77 -0.15
C LEU A 226 5.41 -16.18 0.19
N THR A 227 6.68 -16.33 0.61
CA THR A 227 7.21 -17.58 1.16
C THR A 227 7.04 -17.71 2.68
N LEU A 228 6.44 -16.73 3.36
CA LEU A 228 6.18 -16.79 4.80
C LEU A 228 5.42 -18.06 5.23
N PRO A 229 4.40 -18.56 4.49
CA PRO A 229 3.71 -19.80 4.85
C PRO A 229 4.61 -21.04 4.88
N THR A 230 5.76 -21.02 4.22
CA THR A 230 6.71 -22.15 4.20
C THR A 230 7.57 -22.24 5.46
N LYS A 231 7.53 -21.22 6.34
CA LYS A 231 8.31 -21.19 7.58
C LYS A 231 7.61 -21.98 8.68
N ALA A 232 8.37 -22.71 9.49
CA ALA A 232 7.82 -23.51 10.59
C ALA A 232 6.96 -22.71 11.58
N ALA A 233 7.38 -21.49 11.93
CA ALA A 233 6.61 -20.60 12.81
C ALA A 233 5.25 -20.20 12.20
N ALA A 234 5.16 -20.10 10.87
CA ALA A 234 3.94 -19.76 10.17
C ALA A 234 2.94 -20.93 10.18
N LEU A 235 3.42 -22.16 10.05
CA LEU A 235 2.58 -23.36 10.12
C LEU A 235 1.80 -23.44 11.43
N GLY A 236 2.46 -23.22 12.58
CA GLY A 236 1.77 -23.20 13.88
C GLY A 236 0.71 -22.10 13.99
N THR A 237 0.94 -20.95 13.33
CA THR A 237 -0.06 -19.87 13.25
C THR A 237 -1.25 -20.31 12.39
N LEU A 238 -0.99 -20.92 11.23
CA LEU A 238 -2.03 -21.42 10.32
C LEU A 238 -2.86 -22.52 10.97
N GLU A 239 -2.24 -23.49 11.62
CA GLU A 239 -2.93 -24.56 12.34
C GLU A 239 -3.80 -24.03 13.49
N SER A 240 -3.34 -23.00 14.19
CA SER A 240 -4.12 -22.35 15.25
C SER A 240 -5.38 -21.67 14.70
N LEU A 241 -5.28 -21.01 13.54
CA LEU A 241 -6.39 -20.28 12.92
C LEU A 241 -7.37 -21.20 12.17
N PHE A 242 -6.85 -22.26 11.56
CA PHE A 242 -7.57 -23.07 10.59
C PHE A 242 -7.74 -24.54 11.02
N GLY A 243 -7.21 -24.93 12.19
CA GLY A 243 -7.20 -26.30 12.69
C GLY A 243 -6.04 -27.13 12.14
N SER A 244 -5.77 -28.27 12.76
CA SER A 244 -4.71 -29.19 12.31
C SER A 244 -5.14 -29.95 11.03
N GLY A 245 -4.24 -30.07 10.06
CA GLY A 245 -4.48 -30.79 8.80
C GLY A 245 -3.42 -30.50 7.73
N ASP A 246 -3.54 -31.13 6.55
CA ASP A 246 -2.70 -30.82 5.37
C ASP A 246 -3.10 -29.46 4.77
N ILE A 247 -2.80 -28.37 5.49
CA ILE A 247 -3.08 -27.00 5.04
C ILE A 247 -2.13 -26.67 3.89
N ARG A 248 -2.70 -26.33 2.74
CA ARG A 248 -1.97 -25.78 1.60
C ARG A 248 -2.21 -24.30 1.53
N VAL A 249 -1.17 -23.51 1.31
CA VAL A 249 -1.31 -22.05 1.23
C VAL A 249 -1.02 -21.58 -0.20
N SER A 250 -1.98 -20.87 -0.80
CA SER A 250 -1.80 -20.13 -2.05
C SER A 250 -1.44 -18.68 -1.72
N SER A 251 -0.16 -18.34 -1.82
CA SER A 251 0.31 -16.97 -1.59
C SER A 251 0.19 -16.14 -2.86
N ARG A 252 -0.40 -14.94 -2.78
CA ARG A 252 -0.52 -14.00 -3.90
C ARG A 252 -0.29 -12.56 -3.43
N ALA A 253 0.15 -11.69 -4.35
CA ALA A 253 0.28 -10.27 -4.10
C ALA A 253 -0.89 -9.50 -4.74
N LEU A 254 -1.56 -8.66 -3.96
CA LEU A 254 -2.57 -7.72 -4.42
C LEU A 254 -1.95 -6.33 -4.49
N LEU A 255 -1.30 -6.02 -5.61
CA LEU A 255 -0.53 -4.79 -5.81
C LEU A 255 -1.23 -3.83 -6.77
N HIS A 256 -1.92 -2.83 -6.21
CA HIS A 256 -2.64 -1.80 -6.98
C HIS A 256 -1.98 -0.42 -6.90
N GLY A 257 -2.54 0.53 -7.63
CA GLY A 257 -2.19 1.95 -7.55
C GLY A 257 -1.90 2.56 -8.92
N TYR A 258 -1.05 3.58 -8.91
CA TYR A 258 -0.77 4.40 -10.08
C TYR A 258 0.73 4.46 -10.39
N LEU A 259 1.04 4.50 -11.68
CA LEU A 259 2.34 4.91 -12.18
C LEU A 259 2.18 6.26 -12.90
N PHE A 260 2.98 7.23 -12.49
CA PHE A 260 2.95 8.59 -12.99
C PHE A 260 4.10 8.77 -13.98
N TYR A 261 3.84 9.37 -15.12
CA TYR A 261 4.80 9.51 -16.23
C TYR A 261 5.03 10.98 -16.57
N GLU A 262 6.13 11.28 -17.25
CA GLU A 262 6.30 12.61 -17.85
C GLU A 262 5.14 12.90 -18.83
N PRO A 263 4.60 14.14 -18.90
CA PRO A 263 3.35 14.45 -19.60
C PRO A 263 3.25 13.97 -21.05
N ALA A 264 4.32 14.08 -21.83
CA ALA A 264 4.27 13.68 -23.23
C ALA A 264 4.25 12.14 -23.40
N LEU A 265 4.96 11.41 -22.53
CA LEU A 265 4.84 9.96 -22.46
C LEU A 265 3.47 9.52 -21.93
N TRP A 266 2.97 10.16 -20.86
CA TRP A 266 1.63 9.93 -20.34
C TRP A 266 0.58 10.08 -21.45
N LYS A 267 0.67 11.17 -22.22
CA LYS A 267 -0.22 11.44 -23.36
C LYS A 267 -0.14 10.32 -24.40
N PHE A 268 1.08 9.94 -24.81
CA PHE A 268 1.30 8.83 -25.73
C PHE A 268 0.67 7.51 -25.25
N LEU A 269 0.85 7.17 -23.97
CA LEU A 269 0.30 5.95 -23.37
C LEU A 269 -1.22 5.98 -23.21
N CYS A 270 -1.82 7.16 -23.06
CA CYS A 270 -3.28 7.31 -22.99
C CYS A 270 -3.94 7.31 -24.38
N THR A 271 -3.23 7.77 -25.43
CA THR A 271 -3.77 7.82 -26.79
C THR A 271 -3.53 6.55 -27.61
N THR A 272 -2.45 5.82 -27.31
CA THR A 272 -2.10 4.61 -28.04
C THR A 272 -2.92 3.44 -27.49
N SER A 273 -3.79 2.85 -28.34
CA SER A 273 -4.65 1.72 -27.98
C SER A 273 -3.86 0.60 -27.28
N SER A 274 -4.52 -0.07 -26.32
CA SER A 274 -4.04 -1.27 -25.61
C SER A 274 -3.60 -2.43 -26.51
N ASP A 275 -3.82 -2.33 -27.82
CA ASP A 275 -3.38 -3.27 -28.84
C ASP A 275 -1.89 -3.16 -29.18
N PHE A 276 -1.12 -2.32 -28.46
CA PHE A 276 0.33 -2.43 -28.39
C PHE A 276 0.73 -3.73 -27.64
N ARG A 277 0.28 -4.88 -28.15
CA ARG A 277 0.78 -6.21 -27.80
C ARG A 277 2.22 -6.24 -28.28
N GLY A 278 3.14 -6.01 -27.34
CA GLY A 278 4.57 -5.97 -27.56
C GLY A 278 5.15 -7.29 -28.06
N SER A 279 4.92 -7.64 -29.33
CA SER A 279 5.69 -8.71 -29.98
C SER A 279 7.16 -8.33 -30.14
N ALA A 280 7.50 -7.04 -30.05
CA ALA A 280 8.87 -6.57 -30.05
C ALA A 280 9.48 -6.47 -28.63
N TYR A 281 8.68 -6.59 -27.55
CA TYR A 281 9.05 -6.09 -26.22
C TYR A 281 8.74 -7.11 -25.10
N GLY A 282 9.42 -8.25 -25.14
CA GLY A 282 9.07 -9.49 -24.44
C GLY A 282 9.17 -9.54 -22.90
N ASP A 283 9.57 -8.48 -22.19
CA ASP A 283 9.92 -8.59 -20.75
C ASP A 283 9.28 -7.53 -19.82
N SER A 284 8.31 -6.74 -20.27
CA SER A 284 7.66 -5.78 -19.36
C SER A 284 6.82 -6.49 -18.32
N THR A 285 7.21 -6.35 -17.04
CA THR A 285 6.43 -6.84 -15.89
C THR A 285 5.31 -5.88 -15.47
N VAL A 286 5.22 -4.69 -16.09
CA VAL A 286 4.18 -3.70 -15.79
C VAL A 286 2.94 -4.01 -16.63
N ASN A 287 1.79 -4.05 -15.98
CA ASN A 287 0.51 -4.28 -16.65
C ASN A 287 0.16 -3.09 -17.54
N SER A 288 -0.01 -3.25 -18.86
CA SER A 288 -0.33 -2.11 -19.76
C SER A 288 -1.63 -1.38 -19.40
N ARG A 289 -2.55 -2.05 -18.70
CA ARG A 289 -3.82 -1.48 -18.23
C ARG A 289 -3.72 -0.80 -16.86
N HIS A 290 -2.58 -0.85 -16.18
CA HIS A 290 -2.39 -0.15 -14.91
C HIS A 290 -2.83 1.32 -15.02
N TRP A 291 -3.26 1.88 -13.90
CA TRP A 291 -3.70 3.26 -13.86
C TRP A 291 -2.53 4.23 -13.99
N LYS A 292 -2.72 5.24 -14.83
CA LYS A 292 -1.67 6.17 -15.26
C LYS A 292 -1.99 7.56 -14.75
N GLY A 293 -0.96 8.27 -14.32
CA GLY A 293 -1.02 9.71 -14.13
C GLY A 293 0.17 10.39 -14.77
N TRP A 294 0.27 11.70 -14.60
CA TRP A 294 1.41 12.49 -15.05
C TRP A 294 2.23 13.03 -13.87
N TRP A 295 3.48 13.42 -14.08
CA TRP A 295 4.22 14.25 -13.13
C TRP A 295 4.99 15.31 -13.90
N MET A 296 5.13 16.49 -13.31
CA MET A 296 5.90 17.61 -13.87
C MET A 296 6.23 18.63 -12.77
N ASP A 297 7.16 19.53 -13.05
CA ASP A 297 7.42 20.69 -12.20
C ASP A 297 6.35 21.79 -12.39
N VAL A 298 6.52 22.92 -11.71
CA VAL A 298 5.56 24.03 -11.74
C VAL A 298 5.52 24.70 -13.13
N GLU A 299 6.66 24.87 -13.79
CA GLU A 299 6.75 25.48 -15.12
C GLU A 299 6.09 24.59 -16.20
N GLY A 300 6.38 23.29 -16.15
CA GLY A 300 5.73 22.28 -16.97
C GLY A 300 4.22 22.28 -16.76
N PHE A 301 3.78 22.40 -15.51
CA PHE A 301 2.36 22.52 -15.18
C PHE A 301 1.72 23.76 -15.78
N GLN A 302 2.35 24.94 -15.69
CA GLN A 302 1.82 26.16 -16.31
C GLN A 302 1.60 25.98 -17.81
N THR A 303 2.56 25.38 -18.50
CA THR A 303 2.47 25.08 -19.93
C THR A 303 1.34 24.08 -20.20
N PHE A 304 1.27 23.00 -19.42
CA PHE A 304 0.25 21.96 -19.53
C PHE A 304 -1.18 22.49 -19.31
N ALA A 305 -1.36 23.30 -18.26
CA ALA A 305 -2.64 23.86 -17.84
C ALA A 305 -3.12 25.02 -18.73
N SER A 306 -2.22 25.65 -19.48
CA SER A 306 -2.55 26.70 -20.45
C SER A 306 -3.01 26.17 -21.81
N ALA A 307 -2.96 24.85 -22.02
CA ALA A 307 -3.40 24.23 -23.26
C ALA A 307 -4.91 24.52 -23.52
N PRO A 308 -5.34 24.84 -24.76
CA PRO A 308 -6.72 25.22 -25.04
C PRO A 308 -7.76 24.20 -24.59
N GLU A 309 -7.43 22.90 -24.65
CA GLU A 309 -8.33 21.84 -24.20
C GLU A 309 -8.61 21.84 -22.69
N ARG A 310 -7.83 22.59 -21.91
CA ARG A 310 -7.96 22.71 -20.43
C ARG A 310 -8.48 24.08 -19.98
N ALA A 311 -8.94 24.92 -20.91
CA ALA A 311 -9.42 26.26 -20.58
C ALA A 311 -10.59 26.28 -19.59
N THR A 312 -11.34 25.17 -19.49
CA THR A 312 -12.46 25.01 -18.55
C THR A 312 -12.14 24.11 -17.36
N SER A 313 -10.94 23.53 -17.32
CA SER A 313 -10.50 22.66 -16.23
C SER A 313 -10.30 23.47 -14.94
N LYS A 314 -10.57 22.81 -13.82
CA LYS A 314 -10.15 23.25 -12.50
C LYS A 314 -9.14 22.25 -11.94
N TRP A 315 -8.41 22.68 -10.93
CA TRP A 315 -7.37 21.88 -10.30
C TRP A 315 -7.66 21.70 -8.82
N TYR A 316 -7.58 20.47 -8.34
CA TYR A 316 -7.82 20.13 -6.94
C TYR A 316 -6.58 19.44 -6.37
N ILE A 317 -6.00 20.00 -5.31
CA ILE A 317 -4.91 19.34 -4.59
C ILE A 317 -5.50 18.16 -3.84
N VAL A 318 -5.15 16.94 -4.24
CA VAL A 318 -5.74 15.71 -3.71
C VAL A 318 -5.10 15.41 -2.35
N PRO A 319 -5.86 15.48 -1.24
CA PRO A 319 -5.36 15.09 0.06
C PRO A 319 -4.97 13.62 0.04
N LYS A 320 -3.96 13.25 0.83
CA LYS A 320 -3.43 11.88 0.86
C LYS A 320 -4.48 10.79 1.09
N MET A 321 -5.49 11.10 1.91
CA MET A 321 -6.64 10.22 2.19
C MET A 321 -7.51 9.92 0.95
N GLU A 322 -7.46 10.78 -0.06
CA GLU A 322 -8.30 10.71 -1.27
C GLU A 322 -7.48 10.24 -2.49
N TRP A 323 -6.26 9.71 -2.27
CA TRP A 323 -5.40 9.26 -3.36
C TRP A 323 -5.89 7.97 -4.03
N LEU A 324 -6.73 7.15 -3.37
CA LEU A 324 -7.16 5.88 -3.94
C LEU A 324 -8.03 6.10 -5.18
N SER A 325 -9.27 6.55 -4.99
CA SER A 325 -10.25 6.64 -6.06
C SER A 325 -10.26 8.00 -6.79
N PRO A 326 -10.86 8.10 -7.98
CA PRO A 326 -11.06 9.37 -8.69
C PRO A 326 -11.79 10.41 -7.84
N VAL A 327 -11.38 11.68 -7.99
CA VAL A 327 -12.03 12.82 -7.35
C VAL A 327 -13.35 13.13 -8.04
N VAL A 328 -14.40 13.27 -7.24
CA VAL A 328 -15.72 13.75 -7.65
C VAL A 328 -16.17 14.74 -6.58
N ILE A 329 -16.56 15.94 -7.02
CA ILE A 329 -16.98 17.05 -6.15
C ILE A 329 -18.33 17.56 -6.66
N HIS A 330 -19.34 17.56 -5.80
CA HIS A 330 -20.62 18.20 -6.14
C HIS A 330 -20.52 19.73 -5.99
N GLU A 331 -21.16 20.48 -6.87
CA GLU A 331 -21.06 21.95 -6.91
C GLU A 331 -21.58 22.63 -5.63
N ASP A 332 -22.48 21.97 -4.90
CA ASP A 332 -23.06 22.42 -3.63
C ASP A 332 -22.22 22.07 -2.40
N GLU A 333 -21.15 21.27 -2.54
CA GLU A 333 -20.24 20.98 -1.44
C GLU A 333 -19.34 22.17 -1.11
N GLU A 334 -19.18 22.48 0.18
CA GLU A 334 -18.20 23.48 0.66
C GLU A 334 -16.77 23.21 0.11
N ARG A 335 -16.45 21.94 -0.13
CA ARG A 335 -15.18 21.52 -0.73
C ARG A 335 -14.93 22.16 -2.09
N PHE A 336 -15.97 22.35 -2.90
CA PHE A 336 -15.82 23.00 -4.19
C PHE A 336 -15.37 24.46 -4.03
N LEU A 337 -15.99 25.18 -3.11
CA LEU A 337 -15.72 26.61 -2.87
C LEU A 337 -14.28 26.88 -2.43
N TYR A 338 -13.67 25.95 -1.68
CA TYR A 338 -12.34 26.14 -1.10
C TYR A 338 -11.23 25.30 -1.76
N GLY A 339 -11.59 24.24 -2.47
CA GLY A 339 -10.65 23.25 -3.00
C GLY A 339 -10.37 23.36 -4.49
N ALA A 340 -11.33 23.86 -5.30
CA ALA A 340 -11.18 23.93 -6.75
C ALA A 340 -10.48 25.23 -7.17
N LEU A 341 -9.27 25.09 -7.71
CA LEU A 341 -8.40 26.20 -8.09
C LEU A 341 -8.43 26.44 -9.61
N SER A 342 -8.23 27.70 -10.02
CA SER A 342 -7.78 28.00 -11.38
C SER A 342 -6.33 27.55 -11.58
N SER A 343 -5.85 27.52 -12.82
CA SER A 343 -4.44 27.24 -13.12
C SER A 343 -3.51 28.21 -12.36
N ASP A 344 -3.80 29.52 -12.39
CA ASP A 344 -3.05 30.53 -11.64
C ASP A 344 -3.12 30.30 -10.13
N GLY A 345 -4.31 29.96 -9.61
CA GLY A 345 -4.49 29.69 -8.18
C GLY A 345 -3.69 28.47 -7.69
N LEU A 346 -3.51 27.46 -8.53
CA LEU A 346 -2.65 26.31 -8.21
C LEU A 346 -1.17 26.69 -8.21
N VAL A 347 -0.72 27.52 -9.15
CA VAL A 347 0.66 28.03 -9.20
C VAL A 347 0.97 28.85 -7.94
N ASP A 348 0.07 29.75 -7.56
CA ASP A 348 0.21 30.54 -6.32
C ASP A 348 0.28 29.64 -5.08
N MET A 349 -0.51 28.56 -5.06
CA MET A 349 -0.47 27.58 -3.98
C MET A 349 0.84 26.79 -3.98
N ALA A 350 1.34 26.36 -5.15
CA ALA A 350 2.61 25.68 -5.29
C ALA A 350 3.77 26.54 -4.76
N ALA A 351 3.77 27.84 -5.07
CA ALA A 351 4.75 28.79 -4.55
C ALA A 351 4.71 28.90 -3.02
N LYS A 352 3.50 29.01 -2.43
CA LYS A 352 3.32 29.01 -0.95
C LYS A 352 3.79 27.72 -0.30
N VAL A 353 3.50 26.57 -0.91
CA VAL A 353 3.98 25.26 -0.45
C VAL A 353 5.50 25.19 -0.53
N ALA A 354 6.11 25.72 -1.59
CA ALA A 354 7.56 25.78 -1.73
C ALA A 354 8.23 26.66 -0.67
N GLU A 355 7.66 27.83 -0.38
CA GLU A 355 8.11 28.72 0.69
C GLU A 355 8.04 28.03 2.07
N GLU A 356 6.89 27.44 2.39
CA GLU A 356 6.69 26.74 3.66
C GLU A 356 7.61 25.52 3.80
N ALA A 357 7.78 24.74 2.73
CA ALA A 357 8.71 23.62 2.69
C ALA A 357 10.15 24.07 2.97
N SER A 358 10.57 25.20 2.42
CA SER A 358 11.89 25.80 2.67
C SER A 358 12.03 26.23 4.13
N ARG A 359 11.02 26.91 4.66
CA ARG A 359 10.99 27.37 6.06
C ARG A 359 11.08 26.22 7.06
N MET A 360 10.50 25.07 6.72
CA MET A 360 10.47 23.88 7.57
C MET A 360 11.64 22.90 7.33
N ASP A 361 12.52 23.16 6.34
CA ASP A 361 13.51 22.19 5.85
C ASP A 361 12.87 20.83 5.47
N ARG A 362 11.75 20.92 4.74
CA ARG A 362 10.93 19.78 4.33
C ARG A 362 10.66 19.83 2.83
N ASP A 363 11.71 19.73 2.02
CA ASP A 363 11.61 19.73 0.54
C ASP A 363 10.56 18.76 -0.02
N ARG A 364 10.33 17.64 0.67
CA ARG A 364 9.30 16.65 0.30
C ARG A 364 7.87 17.19 0.29
N MET A 365 7.59 18.26 1.04
CA MET A 365 6.28 18.91 1.04
C MET A 365 5.98 19.61 -0.29
N ARG A 366 7.01 19.90 -1.10
CA ARG A 366 6.85 20.46 -2.45
C ARG A 366 6.24 19.48 -3.45
N ARG A 367 6.07 18.21 -3.05
CA ARG A 367 5.49 17.15 -3.87
C ARG A 367 4.06 16.89 -3.41
N PHE A 368 3.11 17.18 -4.27
CA PHE A 368 1.69 16.96 -3.96
C PHE A 368 0.94 16.48 -5.20
N MET A 369 -0.09 15.69 -4.94
CA MET A 369 -0.96 15.17 -5.99
C MET A 369 -2.03 16.21 -6.34
N VAL A 370 -2.32 16.32 -7.63
CA VAL A 370 -3.32 17.23 -8.17
C VAL A 370 -4.23 16.44 -9.11
N ALA A 371 -5.53 16.66 -9.01
CA ALA A 371 -6.52 16.20 -9.97
C ALA A 371 -6.91 17.36 -10.90
N GLU A 372 -6.91 17.09 -12.19
CA GLU A 372 -7.64 17.88 -13.18
C GLU A 372 -9.11 17.46 -13.10
N ILE A 373 -10.00 18.41 -12.83
CA ILE A 373 -11.43 18.17 -12.76
C ILE A 373 -12.16 19.02 -13.80
N CYS A 374 -13.15 18.42 -14.45
CA CYS A 374 -14.00 19.10 -15.43
C CYS A 374 -15.46 18.99 -15.01
N ARG A 375 -16.23 20.01 -15.36
CA ARG A 375 -17.68 20.03 -15.12
C ARG A 375 -18.35 19.03 -16.05
N GLN A 376 -19.17 18.16 -15.49
CA GLN A 376 -20.02 17.22 -16.21
C GLN A 376 -21.46 17.38 -15.74
N SER A 377 -22.41 17.24 -16.68
CA SER A 377 -23.83 17.18 -16.34
C SER A 377 -24.18 15.76 -15.91
N ASP A 378 -24.67 15.61 -14.69
CA ASP A 378 -25.48 14.46 -14.30
C ASP A 378 -26.97 14.84 -14.47
N GLU A 379 -27.86 13.86 -14.66
CA GLU A 379 -29.27 14.07 -15.06
C GLU A 379 -30.04 15.05 -14.17
N CYS A 380 -29.59 15.25 -12.92
CA CYS A 380 -30.21 16.15 -11.95
C CYS A 380 -29.28 17.21 -11.35
N HIS A 381 -27.94 17.07 -11.47
CA HIS A 381 -26.97 17.92 -10.78
C HIS A 381 -25.69 18.14 -11.58
N TRP A 382 -24.99 19.25 -11.33
CA TRP A 382 -23.65 19.46 -11.87
C TRP A 382 -22.62 18.83 -10.95
N ILE A 383 -21.77 17.99 -11.52
CA ILE A 383 -20.64 17.39 -10.82
C ILE A 383 -19.33 17.84 -11.47
N TRP A 384 -18.28 17.98 -10.66
CA TRP A 384 -16.92 18.11 -11.14
C TRP A 384 -16.23 16.77 -10.96
N SER A 385 -15.86 16.13 -12.06
CA SER A 385 -15.24 14.81 -12.05
C SER A 385 -13.82 14.86 -12.59
N GLU A 386 -12.99 13.97 -12.05
CA GLU A 386 -11.60 13.85 -12.46
C GLU A 386 -11.45 13.37 -13.90
N THR A 387 -10.68 14.13 -14.69
CA THR A 387 -10.31 13.78 -16.06
C THR A 387 -8.86 13.31 -16.15
N SER A 388 -7.98 13.84 -15.30
CA SER A 388 -6.61 13.38 -15.15
C SER A 388 -6.11 13.64 -13.73
N ARG A 389 -5.01 12.99 -13.35
CA ARG A 389 -4.29 13.31 -12.11
C ARG A 389 -2.80 13.22 -12.31
N GLY A 390 -2.08 13.96 -11.48
CA GLY A 390 -0.64 13.92 -11.48
C GLY A 390 0.01 14.44 -10.23
N PHE A 391 1.34 14.46 -10.25
CA PHE A 391 2.16 15.06 -9.22
C PHE A 391 2.80 16.33 -9.73
N ILE A 392 2.70 17.40 -8.94
CA ILE A 392 3.61 18.53 -9.03
C ILE A 392 4.84 18.18 -8.20
N VAL A 393 6.02 18.32 -8.79
CA VAL A 393 7.32 18.07 -8.14
C VAL A 393 8.19 19.33 -8.16
N GLU A 394 9.27 19.33 -7.39
CA GLU A 394 10.25 20.40 -7.43
C GLU A 394 11.05 20.42 -8.75
N ASP A 395 11.47 21.59 -9.20
CA ASP A 395 12.21 21.81 -10.47
C ASP A 395 13.51 21.00 -10.58
N SER A 396 14.10 20.67 -9.43
CA SER A 396 15.31 19.85 -9.39
C SER A 396 15.07 18.35 -9.56
N TRP A 397 13.81 17.91 -9.65
CA TRP A 397 13.43 16.53 -9.93
C TRP A 397 13.65 16.21 -11.42
N PRO A 398 14.17 15.02 -11.79
CA PRO A 398 14.53 13.89 -10.92
C PRO A 398 15.97 13.95 -10.40
N ASP A 399 16.75 14.95 -10.79
CA ASP A 399 18.21 15.02 -10.64
C ASP A 399 18.69 15.33 -9.21
N THR A 400 17.79 15.51 -8.25
CA THR A 400 18.18 15.78 -6.86
C THR A 400 19.00 14.64 -6.25
N LYS A 401 20.23 14.95 -5.83
CA LYS A 401 20.97 14.15 -4.83
C LYS A 401 20.20 13.98 -3.51
N ALA A 402 19.22 14.85 -3.24
CA ALA A 402 18.28 14.78 -2.12
C ALA A 402 17.24 13.65 -2.28
N TYR A 403 17.04 13.13 -3.48
CA TYR A 403 16.34 11.87 -3.69
C TYR A 403 17.25 10.70 -3.30
N SER A 404 17.32 10.42 -2.01
CA SER A 404 17.43 9.03 -1.59
C SER A 404 16.05 8.42 -1.84
N PRO A 405 15.86 7.55 -2.85
CA PRO A 405 14.69 6.68 -2.83
C PRO A 405 14.62 6.07 -1.43
N HIS A 406 13.41 5.87 -0.88
CA HIS A 406 13.28 5.12 0.37
C HIS A 406 13.85 3.71 0.14
N GLY A 407 15.17 3.55 0.38
CA GLY A 407 16.03 2.48 -0.13
C GLY A 407 17.38 2.95 -0.72
N PHE A 408 18.29 3.47 0.13
CA PHE A 408 19.76 3.60 -0.03
C PHE A 408 20.41 4.41 -1.18
N VAL A 409 21.35 5.27 -0.75
CA VAL A 409 22.49 5.81 -1.50
C VAL A 409 23.54 4.70 -1.69
N MET A 410 24.06 4.53 -2.90
CA MET A 410 25.42 3.99 -3.07
C MET A 410 26.26 5.09 -3.70
N SER A 411 27.34 5.44 -3.02
CA SER A 411 28.43 6.26 -3.55
C SER A 411 29.11 5.49 -4.68
N TRP A 412 29.24 6.12 -5.84
CA TRP A 412 30.17 5.64 -6.87
C TRP A 412 31.58 6.10 -6.47
N GLY A 413 32.47 5.14 -6.22
CA GLY A 413 33.91 5.40 -6.31
C GLY A 413 34.25 5.51 -7.79
N LEU A 414 34.95 6.59 -8.15
CA LEU A 414 35.56 6.79 -9.47
C LEU A 414 36.59 5.69 -9.77
#